data_AF-A0A8H6ASS4-F1
#
_entry.id   AF-A0A8H6ASS4-F1
#
_cell.length_a   1.000
_cell.length_b   1.000
_cell.length_c   1.000
_cell.angle_alpha   90.00
_cell.angle_beta   90.00
_cell.angle_gamma   90.00
#
_symmetry.space_group_name_H-M   'P 1'
#
loop_
_entity.id
_entity.type
_entity.pdbx_description
1 polymer ?
#
loop_
_entity_poly.entity_id
_entity_poly.type
_entity_poly.pdbx_seq_one_letter_code
_entity_poly.pdbx_strand_id
1 'polypeptide(L)'
;MLKDCFLGEAFWSPFYAAGTNLVIDSHIYFFAAAGIYSQHVAPAICGQAQYTAGDGKFPVFIGEWTFQTLYNNTLAGRRVIHDTQVYAYQKCVSGSAFWNVKMVNNAAAVDGEGITSDYWSWELLVDQGIITPTINGSYF
;
A
#
# COMPACT_ATOMS: atom_id res chain seq x y z
N MET A 1 -7.24 17.41 -0.64
CA MET A 1 -7.16 15.96 -0.33
C MET A 1 -7.64 15.77 1.11
N LEU A 2 -8.47 14.77 1.36
CA LEU A 2 -9.07 14.48 2.68
C LEU A 2 -8.66 13.08 3.12
N LYS A 3 -7.93 12.98 4.24
CA LYS A 3 -7.58 11.68 4.84
C LYS A 3 -8.84 11.02 5.39
N ASP A 4 -9.08 9.78 4.98
CA ASP A 4 -10.35 9.06 5.14
C ASP A 4 -10.70 8.59 6.56
N CYS A 5 -9.83 8.80 7.54
CA CYS A 5 -9.94 8.27 8.90
C CYS A 5 -10.22 6.74 8.98
N PHE A 6 -9.80 5.97 7.97
CA PHE A 6 -10.09 4.54 7.80
C PHE A 6 -11.58 4.20 7.58
N LEU A 7 -12.39 5.19 7.17
CA LEU A 7 -13.82 5.03 6.88
C LEU A 7 -14.10 4.84 5.39
N GLY A 8 -13.11 5.08 4.53
CA GLY A 8 -13.20 4.93 3.07
C GLY A 8 -13.99 6.05 2.37
N GLU A 9 -13.90 6.07 1.04
CA GLU A 9 -14.50 7.11 0.20
C GLU A 9 -16.04 7.18 0.35
N ALA A 10 -16.71 6.03 0.35
CA ALA A 10 -18.18 5.96 0.41
C ALA A 10 -18.78 6.54 1.71
N PHE A 11 -18.02 6.53 2.80
CA PHE A 11 -18.44 7.20 4.05
C PHE A 11 -18.43 8.73 3.89
N TRP A 12 -17.40 9.29 3.26
CA TRP A 12 -17.22 10.73 3.13
C TRP A 12 -17.99 11.33 1.95
N SER A 13 -18.24 10.53 0.91
CA SER A 13 -18.92 10.92 -0.34
C SER A 13 -20.20 11.73 -0.13
N PRO A 14 -21.14 11.34 0.77
CA PRO A 14 -22.40 12.06 0.96
C PRO A 14 -22.26 13.47 1.55
N PHE A 15 -21.14 13.80 2.19
CA PHE A 15 -20.94 15.10 2.84
C PHE A 15 -20.51 16.21 1.87
N TYR A 16 -20.17 15.88 0.62
CA TYR A 16 -19.68 16.83 -0.38
C TYR A 16 -20.45 16.70 -1.70
N ALA A 17 -20.55 17.77 -2.48
CA ALA A 17 -21.16 17.72 -3.82
C ALA A 17 -20.18 17.09 -4.84
N ALA A 18 -20.67 16.37 -5.87
CA ALA A 18 -19.83 15.64 -6.84
C ALA A 18 -18.85 16.51 -7.66
N GLY A 19 -19.06 17.83 -7.74
CA GLY A 19 -18.14 18.77 -8.40
C GLY A 19 -17.10 19.40 -7.46
N THR A 20 -17.07 19.01 -6.19
CA THR A 20 -16.06 19.50 -5.25
C THR A 20 -14.69 19.00 -5.70
N ASN A 21 -13.70 19.89 -5.79
CA ASN A 21 -12.32 19.51 -6.09
C ASN A 21 -11.71 18.75 -4.89
N LEU A 22 -12.03 17.47 -4.79
CA LEU A 22 -11.72 16.60 -3.66
C LEU A 22 -11.14 15.28 -4.18
N VAL A 23 -10.10 14.82 -3.47
CA VAL A 23 -9.50 13.48 -3.60
C VAL A 23 -9.49 12.90 -2.19
N ILE A 24 -9.95 11.67 -2.02
CA ILE A 24 -9.85 10.94 -0.76
C ILE A 24 -8.46 10.31 -0.66
N ASP A 25 -7.82 10.50 0.49
CA ASP A 25 -6.55 9.87 0.83
C ASP A 25 -6.79 8.71 1.79
N SER A 26 -6.48 7.50 1.32
CA SER A 26 -6.58 6.27 2.08
C SER A 26 -5.20 5.69 2.37
N HIS A 27 -5.01 5.17 3.58
CA HIS A 27 -3.76 4.55 4.00
C HIS A 27 -3.98 3.06 4.16
N ILE A 28 -3.17 2.25 3.47
CA ILE A 28 -3.29 0.79 3.48
C ILE A 28 -2.01 0.19 4.05
N TYR A 29 -2.17 -0.55 5.15
CA TYR A 29 -1.06 -1.19 5.84
C TYR A 29 -1.41 -2.61 6.26
N PHE A 30 -0.53 -3.56 5.94
CA PHE A 30 -0.72 -4.98 6.24
C PHE A 30 0.03 -5.44 7.50
N PHE A 31 0.85 -4.58 8.11
CA PHE A 31 1.58 -4.88 9.34
C PHE A 31 0.70 -4.86 10.60
N ALA A 32 -0.47 -4.22 10.55
CA ALA A 32 -1.39 -4.08 11.67
C ALA A 32 -2.69 -4.88 11.51
N ALA A 33 -2.88 -5.53 10.36
CA ALA A 33 -4.07 -6.32 10.07
C ALA A 33 -3.89 -7.76 10.57
N ALA A 34 -4.83 -8.24 11.39
CA ALA A 34 -4.80 -9.59 11.94
C ALA A 34 -4.79 -10.65 10.81
N GLY A 35 -3.90 -11.63 10.91
CA GLY A 35 -3.88 -12.80 10.03
C GLY A 35 -3.25 -12.57 8.64
N ILE A 36 -2.49 -11.49 8.44
CA ILE A 36 -1.81 -11.25 7.16
C ILE A 36 -0.37 -11.79 7.17
N TYR A 37 -0.12 -12.77 6.31
CA TYR A 37 1.18 -13.40 6.10
C TYR A 37 1.76 -13.00 4.74
N SER A 38 3.07 -12.73 4.68
CA SER A 38 3.71 -12.21 3.46
C SER A 38 3.50 -13.09 2.23
N GLN A 39 3.52 -14.41 2.39
CA GLN A 39 3.33 -15.38 1.30
C GLN A 39 1.88 -15.48 0.78
N HIS A 40 0.92 -14.84 1.46
CA HIS A 40 -0.52 -14.90 1.13
C HIS A 40 -1.17 -13.51 1.04
N VAL A 41 -0.39 -12.42 1.07
CA VAL A 41 -0.93 -11.06 1.12
C VAL A 41 -1.48 -10.55 -0.22
N ALA A 42 -1.06 -11.14 -1.34
CA ALA A 42 -1.43 -10.65 -2.67
C ALA A 42 -2.95 -10.57 -2.93
N PRO A 43 -3.77 -11.60 -2.62
CA PRO A 43 -5.23 -11.48 -2.72
C PRO A 43 -5.82 -10.39 -1.83
N ALA A 44 -5.27 -10.20 -0.62
CA ALA A 44 -5.72 -9.17 0.31
C ALA A 44 -5.43 -7.75 -0.23
N ILE A 45 -4.27 -7.54 -0.86
CA ILE A 45 -3.93 -6.29 -1.56
C ILE A 45 -4.96 -5.99 -2.64
N CYS A 46 -5.22 -6.94 -3.54
CA CYS A 46 -6.15 -6.73 -4.65
C CYS A 46 -7.58 -6.47 -4.15
N GLY A 47 -8.06 -7.23 -3.16
CA GLY A 47 -9.38 -7.03 -2.58
C GLY A 47 -9.50 -5.68 -1.86
N GLN A 48 -8.48 -5.29 -1.09
CA GLN A 48 -8.47 -3.99 -0.41
C GLN A 48 -8.46 -2.83 -1.41
N ALA A 49 -7.68 -2.91 -2.49
CA ALA A 49 -7.65 -1.88 -3.53
C ALA A 49 -9.02 -1.72 -4.22
N GLN A 50 -9.69 -2.82 -4.54
CA GLN A 50 -11.04 -2.80 -5.12
C GLN A 50 -12.06 -2.18 -4.15
N TYR A 51 -12.03 -2.57 -2.88
CA TYR A 51 -12.92 -2.01 -1.87
C TYR A 51 -12.70 -0.51 -1.64
N THR A 52 -11.43 -0.09 -1.65
CA THR A 52 -11.03 1.29 -1.38
C THR A 52 -11.53 2.28 -2.44
N ALA A 53 -11.85 1.82 -3.65
CA ALA A 53 -12.42 2.66 -4.71
C ALA A 53 -13.77 3.30 -4.33
N GLY A 54 -14.50 2.72 -3.36
CA GLY A 54 -15.74 3.30 -2.84
C GLY A 54 -16.88 3.32 -3.84
N ASP A 55 -17.68 4.38 -3.83
CA ASP A 55 -18.80 4.57 -4.74
C ASP A 55 -18.41 5.26 -6.07
N GLY A 56 -17.16 5.73 -6.15
CA GLY A 56 -16.57 6.35 -7.34
C GLY A 56 -16.95 7.82 -7.56
N LYS A 57 -17.63 8.48 -6.61
CA LYS A 57 -17.95 9.91 -6.71
C LYS A 57 -16.72 10.79 -6.62
N PHE A 58 -15.77 10.43 -5.76
CA PHE A 58 -14.47 11.10 -5.69
C PHE A 58 -13.33 10.13 -6.01
N PRO A 59 -12.27 10.61 -6.69
CA PRO A 59 -11.06 9.82 -6.87
C PRO A 59 -10.42 9.51 -5.51
N VAL A 60 -9.83 8.32 -5.41
CA VAL A 60 -9.09 7.87 -4.24
C VAL A 60 -7.61 7.75 -4.60
N PHE A 61 -6.73 8.26 -3.75
CA PHE A 61 -5.29 8.10 -3.85
C PHE A 61 -4.79 7.39 -2.59
N ILE A 62 -3.95 6.37 -2.75
CA ILE A 62 -3.36 5.69 -1.59
C ILE A 62 -2.16 6.50 -1.10
N GLY A 63 -2.36 7.43 -0.17
CA GLY A 63 -1.29 8.34 0.27
C GLY A 63 -0.20 7.66 1.10
N GLU A 64 -0.48 6.50 1.68
CA GLU A 64 0.51 5.74 2.43
C GLU A 64 0.32 4.22 2.31
N TRP A 65 1.44 3.52 2.09
CA TRP A 65 1.54 2.06 2.11
C TRP A 65 3.01 1.61 2.23
N THR A 66 3.26 0.38 2.70
CA THR A 66 4.61 -0.24 2.82
C THR A 66 4.61 -1.71 2.41
N PHE A 67 5.76 -2.40 2.52
CA PHE A 67 5.86 -3.82 2.20
C PHE A 67 5.66 -4.75 3.41
N GLN A 68 5.71 -4.22 4.63
CA GLN A 68 5.66 -5.07 5.83
C GLN A 68 4.25 -5.67 6.02
N THR A 69 4.21 -6.99 6.22
CA THR A 69 3.03 -7.72 6.69
C THR A 69 3.14 -8.04 8.17
N LEU A 70 2.03 -8.45 8.79
CA LEU A 70 2.03 -8.78 10.21
C LEU A 70 2.92 -10.00 10.51
N TYR A 71 2.89 -11.04 9.67
CA TYR A 71 3.62 -12.28 9.90
C TYR A 71 4.47 -12.75 8.72
N ASN A 72 5.50 -13.54 9.03
CA ASN A 72 6.40 -14.27 8.13
C ASN A 72 6.96 -13.41 7.00
N ASN A 73 7.43 -12.20 7.29
CA ASN A 73 8.06 -11.35 6.28
C ASN A 73 9.28 -12.07 5.70
N THR A 74 9.49 -11.94 4.38
CA THR A 74 10.70 -12.45 3.71
C THR A 74 11.34 -11.34 2.90
N LEU A 75 12.67 -11.30 2.85
CA LEU A 75 13.39 -10.30 2.05
C LEU A 75 13.19 -10.55 0.56
N ALA A 76 13.07 -11.81 0.15
CA ALA A 76 12.83 -12.21 -1.23
C ALA A 76 11.41 -11.89 -1.72
N GLY A 77 10.41 -11.94 -0.84
CA GLY A 77 9.00 -11.70 -1.20
C GLY A 77 8.64 -10.24 -1.48
N ARG A 78 9.52 -9.28 -1.13
CA ARG A 78 9.25 -7.84 -1.23
C ARG A 78 8.89 -7.38 -2.64
N ARG A 79 9.52 -7.95 -3.68
CA ARG A 79 9.19 -7.60 -5.08
C ARG A 79 7.75 -7.95 -5.43
N VAL A 80 7.28 -9.14 -5.03
CA VAL A 80 5.90 -9.57 -5.31
C VAL A 80 4.89 -8.64 -4.63
N ILE A 81 5.18 -8.23 -3.39
CA ILE A 81 4.34 -7.28 -2.64
C ILE A 81 4.32 -5.90 -3.31
N HIS A 82 5.48 -5.38 -3.71
CA HIS A 82 5.61 -4.12 -4.46
C HIS A 82 4.78 -4.16 -5.74
N ASP A 83 5.05 -5.12 -6.60
CA ASP A 83 4.47 -5.21 -7.93
C ASP A 83 2.94 -5.39 -7.85
N THR A 84 2.47 -6.17 -6.87
CA THR A 84 1.04 -6.37 -6.63
C THR A 84 0.36 -5.08 -6.13
N GLN A 85 0.96 -4.36 -5.18
CA GLN A 85 0.39 -3.11 -4.65
C GLN A 85 0.33 -2.04 -5.72
N VAL A 86 1.42 -1.78 -6.44
CA VAL A 86 1.44 -0.74 -7.48
C VAL A 86 0.45 -1.09 -8.60
N TYR A 87 0.41 -2.34 -9.06
CA TYR A 87 -0.55 -2.76 -10.07
C TYR A 87 -2.00 -2.58 -9.59
N ALA A 88 -2.34 -3.06 -8.40
CA ALA A 88 -3.68 -2.96 -7.85
C ALA A 88 -4.12 -1.51 -7.65
N TYR A 89 -3.22 -0.65 -7.15
CA TYR A 89 -3.53 0.76 -6.91
C TYR A 89 -3.64 1.57 -8.20
N GLN A 90 -2.86 1.26 -9.24
CA GLN A 90 -3.03 1.88 -10.56
C GLN A 90 -4.31 1.42 -11.27
N LYS A 91 -4.75 0.19 -11.01
CA LYS A 91 -5.93 -0.39 -11.65
C LYS A 91 -7.24 0.02 -10.99
N CYS A 92 -7.28 0.06 -9.66
CA CYS A 92 -8.52 0.24 -8.90
C CYS A 92 -8.73 1.67 -8.42
N VAL A 93 -7.66 2.46 -8.25
CA VAL A 93 -7.72 3.81 -7.72
C VAL A 93 -6.78 4.75 -8.51
N SER A 94 -6.59 5.99 -8.07
CA SER A 94 -5.87 7.02 -8.84
C SER A 94 -4.34 7.02 -8.62
N GLY A 95 -3.77 5.93 -8.10
CA GLY A 95 -2.35 5.82 -7.80
C GLY A 95 -2.03 5.78 -6.30
N SER A 96 -0.75 5.91 -5.96
CA SER A 96 -0.28 5.77 -4.58
C SER A 96 1.05 6.48 -4.30
N ALA A 97 1.35 6.69 -3.02
CA ALA A 97 2.65 7.13 -2.52
C ALA A 97 3.15 6.18 -1.43
N PHE A 98 4.37 5.68 -1.60
CA PHE A 98 4.99 4.78 -0.62
C PHE A 98 5.45 5.55 0.61
N TRP A 99 5.24 4.95 1.78
CA TRP A 99 5.75 5.46 3.04
C TRP A 99 6.99 4.66 3.46
N ASN A 100 8.20 5.22 3.49
CA ASN A 100 8.62 6.59 3.21
C ASN A 100 9.85 6.60 2.28
N VAL A 101 10.37 7.79 1.96
CA VAL A 101 11.56 7.92 1.11
C VAL A 101 12.79 7.28 1.76
N LYS A 102 13.01 7.57 3.05
CA LYS A 102 14.21 7.18 3.78
C LYS A 102 13.88 6.83 5.23
N MET A 103 14.26 5.63 5.66
CA MET A 103 14.19 5.19 7.05
C MET A 103 15.60 5.02 7.60
N VAL A 104 16.02 5.93 8.49
CA VAL A 104 17.39 5.92 9.06
C VAL A 104 17.33 5.31 10.47
N ASN A 105 18.31 4.46 10.80
CA ASN A 105 18.54 3.92 12.15
C ASN A 105 17.38 3.11 12.76
N ASN A 106 16.41 2.63 11.97
CA ASN A 106 15.37 1.74 12.47
C ASN A 106 15.74 0.27 12.24
N ALA A 107 16.31 -0.34 13.27
CA ALA A 107 16.76 -1.72 13.30
C ALA A 107 15.84 -2.67 14.08
N ALA A 108 14.58 -2.28 14.32
CA ALA A 108 13.62 -3.17 14.97
C ALA A 108 13.38 -4.38 14.06
N ALA A 109 13.53 -5.57 14.61
CA ALA A 109 13.20 -6.81 13.91
C ALA A 109 11.70 -6.82 13.57
N VAL A 110 11.38 -7.28 12.37
CA VAL A 110 10.00 -7.61 11.99
C VAL A 110 9.76 -9.10 12.24
N ASP A 111 8.49 -9.52 12.26
CA ASP A 111 8.18 -10.94 12.27
C ASP A 111 8.64 -11.58 10.95
N GLY A 112 9.55 -12.54 11.02
CA GLY A 112 10.22 -13.14 9.86
C GLY A 112 11.65 -12.62 9.66
N GLU A 113 11.98 -12.26 8.42
CA GLU A 113 13.33 -11.84 8.01
C GLU A 113 13.50 -10.32 8.07
N GLY A 114 14.70 -9.86 8.46
CA GLY A 114 15.10 -8.46 8.35
C GLY A 114 14.59 -7.54 9.46
N ILE A 115 14.72 -6.24 9.19
CA ILE A 115 14.36 -5.14 10.10
C ILE A 115 13.40 -4.18 9.42
N THR A 116 12.79 -3.25 10.18
CA THR A 116 11.82 -2.30 9.64
C THR A 116 12.35 -1.52 8.43
N SER A 117 13.61 -1.09 8.41
CA SER A 117 14.15 -0.36 7.25
C SER A 117 14.14 -1.17 5.94
N ASP A 118 14.19 -2.50 6.00
CA ASP A 118 14.15 -3.37 4.81
C ASP A 118 12.78 -3.36 4.11
N TYR A 119 11.72 -2.90 4.78
CA TYR A 119 10.35 -2.91 4.27
C TYR A 119 9.71 -1.52 4.13
N TRP A 120 10.37 -0.49 4.66
CA TRP A 120 9.82 0.87 4.81
C TRP A 120 10.67 1.97 4.17
N SER A 121 11.87 1.67 3.67
CA SER A 121 12.75 2.68 3.06
C SER A 121 12.78 2.56 1.54
N TRP A 122 12.12 3.48 0.84
CA TRP A 122 12.09 3.48 -0.62
C TRP A 122 13.49 3.50 -1.25
N GLU A 123 14.38 4.38 -0.78
CA GLU A 123 15.76 4.51 -1.28
C GLU A 123 16.52 3.17 -1.21
N LEU A 124 16.47 2.48 -0.06
CA LEU A 124 17.12 1.18 0.11
C LEU A 124 16.51 0.12 -0.80
N LEU A 125 15.19 0.14 -0.99
CA LEU A 125 14.49 -0.82 -1.85
C LEU A 125 14.81 -0.60 -3.34
N VAL A 126 15.04 0.65 -3.75
CA VAL A 126 15.55 0.99 -5.09
C VAL A 126 17.00 0.53 -5.24
N ASP A 127 17.86 0.81 -4.25
CA ASP A 127 19.28 0.41 -4.28
C ASP A 127 19.46 -1.12 -4.33
N GLN A 128 18.57 -1.86 -3.64
CA GLN A 128 18.51 -3.32 -3.68
C GLN A 128 17.85 -3.87 -4.95
N GLY A 129 17.38 -2.98 -5.84
CA GLY A 129 16.72 -3.32 -7.08
C GLY A 129 15.34 -3.94 -6.90
N ILE A 130 14.74 -3.94 -5.71
CA ILE A 130 13.40 -4.47 -5.47
C ILE A 130 12.35 -3.63 -6.20
N ILE A 131 12.51 -2.31 -6.14
CA ILE A 131 11.68 -1.35 -6.84
C ILE A 131 12.35 -1.01 -8.17
N THR A 132 11.62 -1.21 -9.26
CA THR A 132 12.10 -0.95 -10.62
C THR A 132 11.09 -0.09 -11.40
N PRO A 133 11.52 0.68 -12.42
CA PRO A 133 10.61 1.48 -13.23
C PRO A 133 9.54 0.66 -13.97
N THR A 134 9.83 -0.61 -14.24
CA THR A 134 8.91 -1.53 -14.93
C THR A 134 8.40 -2.59 -13.95
N ILE A 135 7.10 -2.86 -14.00
CA ILE A 135 6.44 -3.97 -13.29
C ILE A 135 6.29 -5.12 -14.29
N ASN A 136 6.99 -6.23 -14.05
CA ASN A 136 7.07 -7.34 -14.99
C ASN A 136 6.14 -8.52 -14.66
N GLY A 137 5.38 -8.43 -13.56
CA GLY A 137 4.37 -9.43 -13.19
C GLY A 137 3.52 -8.94 -12.03
N SER A 138 2.23 -9.26 -12.03
CA SER A 138 1.31 -8.94 -10.94
C SER A 138 0.41 -10.13 -10.66
N TYR A 139 -0.08 -10.23 -9.42
CA TYR A 139 -1.14 -11.16 -9.06
C TYR A 139 -2.49 -10.61 -9.52
N PHE A 140 -2.81 -10.77 -10.82
CA PHE A 140 -4.13 -10.43 -11.36
C PHE A 140 -4.50 -11.30 -12.57
#